data_AF-A0A2E7CYK8-F1
#
_entry.id   AF-A0A2E7CYK8-F1
#
_cell.length_a   1.000
_cell.length_b   1.000
_cell.length_c   1.000
_cell.angle_alpha   90.00
_cell.angle_beta   90.00
_cell.angle_gamma   90.00
#
_symmetry.space_group_name_H-M   'P 1'
#
loop_
_entity.id
_entity.type
_entity.pdbx_description
1 polymer ?
#
loop_
_entity_poly.entity_id
_entity_poly.type
_entity_poly.pdbx_seq_one_letter_code
_entity_poly.pdbx_strand_id
1 'polypeptide(L)'
;MRNKSTKTLATNVNSGMWLVPELIANDRYKEAVDAATALKGGCQKARMPKFLVLAANHEKRAKSLLKDFSRIGVKTNDPNVEVNEAKSAQLGKFYCFNVADWGRGIPWLLKSKDTLLVRLAKMETATLKTAETYAQLGDGWAAYARSLSRLQRAPAEQRARHWYTIAYRTHRSNGSSLVRQTIARKLEDLPAPTAAIYVRGVMDDTDTFTIYSDRATWSRQL
;
A
#
# COMPACT_ATOMS: atom_id res chain seq x y z
N MET A 1 -36.54 -10.40 18.77
CA MET A 1 -35.30 -10.94 19.37
C MET A 1 -34.19 -11.06 18.31
N ARG A 2 -33.45 -9.98 17.99
CA ARG A 2 -32.15 -10.13 17.29
C ARG A 2 -31.14 -10.62 18.34
N ASN A 3 -30.64 -11.83 18.11
CA ASN A 3 -30.04 -12.72 19.10
C ASN A 3 -28.65 -12.21 19.56
N LYS A 4 -28.32 -12.29 20.87
CA LYS A 4 -27.00 -11.87 21.43
C LYS A 4 -25.82 -12.43 20.61
N SER A 5 -25.97 -13.65 20.09
CA SER A 5 -25.02 -14.30 19.17
C SER A 5 -24.69 -13.47 17.92
N THR A 6 -25.67 -12.84 17.27
CA THR A 6 -25.43 -11.97 16.10
C THR A 6 -24.68 -10.69 16.43
N LYS A 7 -24.86 -10.13 17.64
CA LYS A 7 -24.14 -8.94 18.10
C LYS A 7 -22.66 -9.26 18.37
N THR A 8 -22.37 -10.41 19.00
CA THR A 8 -20.99 -10.89 19.20
C THR A 8 -20.28 -11.18 17.87
N LEU A 9 -20.98 -11.78 16.91
CA LEU A 9 -20.42 -12.04 15.58
C LEU A 9 -20.07 -10.73 14.84
N ALA A 10 -20.92 -9.70 14.92
CA ALA A 10 -20.65 -8.40 14.32
C ALA A 10 -19.44 -7.69 14.96
N THR A 11 -19.29 -7.78 16.29
CA THR A 11 -18.11 -7.25 17.00
C THR A 11 -16.83 -7.97 16.55
N ASN A 12 -16.86 -9.30 16.40
CA ASN A 12 -15.71 -10.08 15.95
C ASN A 12 -15.34 -9.77 14.49
N VAL A 13 -16.32 -9.54 13.62
CA VAL A 13 -16.08 -9.09 12.24
C VAL A 13 -15.39 -7.72 12.23
N ASN A 14 -15.87 -6.78 13.06
CA ASN A 14 -15.26 -5.46 13.15
C ASN A 14 -13.81 -5.52 13.66
N SER A 15 -13.51 -6.31 14.68
CA SER A 15 -12.13 -6.47 15.18
C SER A 15 -11.23 -7.14 14.15
N GLY A 16 -11.73 -8.16 13.44
CA GLY A 16 -10.97 -8.88 12.42
C GLY A 16 -10.56 -8.02 11.22
N MET A 17 -11.35 -6.99 10.87
CA MET A 17 -11.03 -6.08 9.75
C MET A 17 -9.75 -5.27 9.98
N TRP A 18 -9.44 -4.93 11.24
CA TRP A 18 -8.23 -4.18 11.60
C TRP A 18 -7.04 -5.08 11.90
N LEU A 19 -7.30 -6.27 12.44
CA LEU A 19 -6.26 -7.22 12.83
C LEU A 19 -5.48 -7.75 11.62
N VAL A 20 -6.13 -8.02 10.48
CA VAL A 20 -5.43 -8.60 9.31
C VAL A 20 -4.35 -7.65 8.76
N PRO A 21 -4.62 -6.36 8.49
CA PRO A 21 -3.59 -5.40 8.11
C PRO A 21 -2.46 -5.26 9.13
N GLU A 22 -2.77 -5.26 10.42
CA GLU A 22 -1.77 -5.17 11.50
C GLU A 22 -0.84 -6.38 11.53
N LEU A 23 -1.38 -7.59 11.40
CA LEU A 23 -0.59 -8.82 11.32
C LEU A 23 0.32 -8.82 10.08
N ILE A 24 -0.17 -8.32 8.94
CA ILE A 24 0.64 -8.13 7.72
C ILE A 24 1.76 -7.11 7.96
N ALA A 25 1.47 -6.00 8.64
CA ALA A 25 2.46 -4.96 8.94
C ALA A 25 3.59 -5.49 9.83
N ASN A 26 3.31 -6.51 10.65
CA ASN A 26 4.28 -7.13 11.57
C ASN A 26 4.84 -8.46 11.05
N ASP A 27 4.76 -8.73 9.74
CA ASP A 27 5.26 -9.97 9.10
C ASP A 27 4.66 -11.29 9.65
N ARG A 28 3.54 -11.21 10.38
CA ARG A 28 2.80 -12.35 10.92
C ARG A 28 1.84 -12.92 9.86
N TYR A 29 2.37 -13.23 8.67
CA TYR A 29 1.57 -13.62 7.51
C TYR A 29 0.72 -14.88 7.73
N LYS A 30 1.23 -15.85 8.49
CA LYS A 30 0.47 -17.07 8.83
C LYS A 30 -0.76 -16.70 9.66
N GLU A 31 -0.57 -15.91 10.70
CA GLU A 31 -1.65 -15.47 11.58
C GLU A 31 -2.62 -14.54 10.86
N ALA A 32 -2.12 -13.73 9.92
CA ALA A 32 -2.97 -12.92 9.04
C ALA A 32 -3.90 -13.79 8.16
N VAL A 33 -3.43 -14.95 7.69
CA VAL A 33 -4.27 -15.92 6.97
C VAL A 33 -5.34 -16.48 7.89
N ASP A 34 -4.95 -16.93 9.09
CA ASP A 34 -5.89 -17.52 10.06
C ASP A 34 -6.98 -16.50 10.46
N ALA A 35 -6.58 -15.26 10.76
CA ALA A 35 -7.47 -14.16 11.07
C ALA A 35 -8.41 -13.82 9.91
N ALA A 36 -7.91 -13.78 8.67
CA ALA A 36 -8.72 -13.47 7.49
C ALA A 36 -9.72 -14.60 7.15
N THR A 37 -9.34 -15.87 7.33
CA THR A 37 -10.23 -17.01 7.16
C THR A 37 -11.34 -16.99 8.24
N ALA A 38 -11.01 -16.70 9.50
CA ALA A 38 -11.98 -16.55 10.58
C ALA A 38 -12.95 -15.38 10.31
N LEU A 39 -12.43 -14.23 9.88
CA LEU A 39 -13.20 -13.04 9.49
C LEU A 39 -14.22 -13.36 8.38
N LYS A 40 -13.78 -14.04 7.31
CA LYS A 40 -14.65 -14.46 6.21
C LYS A 40 -15.76 -15.39 6.69
N GLY A 41 -15.43 -16.39 7.51
CA GLY A 41 -16.41 -17.28 8.12
C GLY A 41 -17.41 -16.55 9.02
N GLY A 42 -16.94 -15.54 9.76
CA GLY A 42 -17.77 -14.63 10.55
C GLY A 42 -18.76 -13.84 9.69
N CYS A 43 -18.30 -13.23 8.60
CA CYS A 43 -19.15 -12.49 7.64
C CYS A 43 -20.23 -13.39 7.02
N GLN A 44 -19.89 -14.65 6.69
CA GLN A 44 -20.85 -15.63 6.16
C GLN A 44 -21.93 -15.96 7.19
N LYS A 45 -21.54 -16.33 8.42
CA LYS A 45 -22.47 -16.69 9.50
C LYS A 45 -23.36 -15.53 9.92
N ALA A 46 -22.80 -14.31 9.95
CA ALA A 46 -23.54 -13.08 10.27
C ALA A 46 -24.40 -12.56 9.11
N ARG A 47 -24.36 -13.21 7.92
CA ARG A 47 -25.08 -12.79 6.70
C ARG A 47 -24.78 -11.34 6.31
N MET A 48 -23.49 -11.00 6.28
CA MET A 48 -22.98 -9.66 5.98
C MET A 48 -22.34 -9.61 4.58
N PRO A 49 -23.12 -9.67 3.48
CA PRO A 49 -22.58 -9.84 2.12
C PRO A 49 -21.64 -8.70 1.70
N LYS A 50 -21.90 -7.46 2.14
CA LYS A 50 -21.03 -6.31 1.88
C LYS A 50 -19.62 -6.50 2.44
N PHE A 51 -19.49 -7.16 3.59
CA PHE A 51 -18.21 -7.42 4.23
C PHE A 51 -17.58 -8.75 3.79
N LEU A 52 -18.36 -9.64 3.19
CA LEU A 52 -17.87 -10.94 2.71
C LEU A 52 -16.84 -10.78 1.58
N VAL A 53 -17.10 -9.87 0.63
CA VAL A 53 -16.17 -9.58 -0.47
C VAL A 53 -14.85 -9.03 0.06
N LEU A 54 -14.91 -8.09 1.01
CA LEU A 54 -13.72 -7.52 1.64
C LEU A 54 -12.93 -8.59 2.42
N ALA A 55 -13.62 -9.42 3.22
CA ALA A 55 -12.99 -10.51 3.94
C ALA A 55 -12.32 -11.54 3.01
N ALA A 56 -12.97 -11.87 1.88
CA ALA A 56 -12.38 -12.75 0.86
C ALA A 56 -11.14 -12.14 0.21
N ASN A 57 -11.13 -10.82 -0.02
CA ASN A 57 -9.95 -10.11 -0.53
C ASN A 57 -8.80 -10.10 0.48
N HIS A 58 -9.09 -9.89 1.77
CA HIS A 58 -8.11 -10.02 2.84
C HIS A 58 -7.49 -11.41 2.90
N GLU A 59 -8.32 -12.45 2.84
CA GLU A 59 -7.85 -13.85 2.84
C GLU A 59 -6.95 -14.13 1.65
N LYS A 60 -7.37 -13.73 0.44
CA LYS A 60 -6.57 -13.89 -0.78
C LYS A 60 -5.23 -13.17 -0.68
N ARG A 61 -5.23 -11.93 -0.19
CA ARG A 61 -4.01 -11.12 0.00
C ARG A 61 -3.07 -11.78 1.01
N ALA A 62 -3.57 -12.15 2.19
CA ALA A 62 -2.77 -12.79 3.24
C ALA A 62 -2.15 -14.11 2.76
N LYS A 63 -2.92 -14.95 2.06
CA LYS A 63 -2.42 -16.22 1.49
C LYS A 63 -1.34 -16.00 0.44
N SER A 64 -1.50 -15.01 -0.44
CA SER A 64 -0.47 -14.66 -1.42
C SER A 64 0.80 -14.18 -0.74
N LEU A 65 0.68 -13.29 0.25
CA LEU A 65 1.84 -12.76 0.99
C LEU A 65 2.57 -13.85 1.76
N LEU A 66 1.87 -14.76 2.44
CA LEU A 66 2.48 -15.91 3.11
C LEU A 66 3.26 -16.79 2.13
N LYS A 67 2.66 -17.09 0.97
CA LYS A 67 3.30 -17.90 -0.06
C LYS A 67 4.56 -17.22 -0.62
N ASP A 68 4.49 -15.93 -0.91
CA ASP A 68 5.62 -15.20 -1.48
C ASP A 68 6.74 -15.02 -0.44
N PHE A 69 6.38 -14.71 0.80
CA PHE A 69 7.34 -14.53 1.89
C PHE A 69 8.07 -15.84 2.26
N SER A 70 7.33 -16.95 2.37
CA SER A 70 7.93 -18.26 2.68
C SER A 70 8.94 -18.72 1.62
N ARG A 71 8.77 -18.34 0.35
CA ARG A 71 9.72 -18.63 -0.73
C ARG A 71 11.06 -17.90 -0.59
N ILE A 72 11.08 -16.75 0.10
CA ILE A 72 12.33 -16.00 0.34
C ILE A 72 13.20 -16.73 1.36
N GLY A 73 12.57 -17.47 2.30
CA GLY A 73 13.28 -18.29 3.26
C GLY A 73 14.15 -17.48 4.24
N VAL A 74 13.60 -16.36 4.73
CA VAL A 74 14.22 -15.51 5.77
C VAL A 74 13.24 -15.35 6.93
N LYS A 75 13.74 -15.38 8.16
CA LYS A 75 12.98 -15.00 9.36
C LYS A 75 13.29 -13.52 9.62
N THR A 76 12.37 -12.62 9.31
CA THR A 76 12.65 -11.15 9.21
C THR A 76 12.47 -10.38 10.51
N ASN A 77 12.18 -11.05 11.63
CA ASN A 77 12.02 -10.35 12.92
C ASN A 77 13.34 -9.88 13.53
N ASP A 78 14.48 -10.08 12.87
CA ASP A 78 15.78 -9.61 13.32
C ASP A 78 16.47 -8.74 12.24
N PRO A 79 16.60 -7.42 12.47
CA PRO A 79 17.24 -6.48 11.53
C PRO A 79 18.75 -6.71 11.36
N ASN A 80 19.37 -7.56 12.18
CA ASN A 80 20.79 -7.90 12.12
C ASN A 80 21.06 -9.20 11.38
N VAL A 81 20.04 -9.88 10.85
CA VAL A 81 20.27 -11.08 10.03
C VAL A 81 21.07 -10.67 8.81
N GLU A 82 22.27 -11.25 8.69
CA GLU A 82 23.09 -11.08 7.50
C GLU A 82 22.44 -11.83 6.34
N VAL A 83 21.76 -11.07 5.50
CA VAL A 83 21.07 -11.57 4.32
C VAL A 83 21.93 -11.25 3.11
N ASN A 84 22.31 -12.27 2.34
CA ASN A 84 23.07 -12.07 1.10
C ASN A 84 22.33 -11.14 0.11
N GLU A 85 23.05 -10.57 -0.85
CA GLU A 85 22.52 -9.57 -1.78
C GLU A 85 21.31 -10.07 -2.59
N ALA A 86 21.28 -11.37 -2.91
CA ALA A 86 20.18 -11.98 -3.67
C ALA A 86 18.88 -12.02 -2.85
N LYS A 87 18.96 -12.42 -1.57
CA LYS A 87 17.82 -12.42 -0.66
C LYS A 87 17.43 -11.00 -0.24
N SER A 88 18.39 -10.08 -0.13
CA SER A 88 18.11 -8.65 0.08
C SER A 88 17.29 -8.06 -1.06
N ALA A 89 17.62 -8.40 -2.32
CA ALA A 89 16.82 -8.02 -3.49
C ALA A 89 15.38 -8.56 -3.40
N GLN A 90 15.21 -9.82 -3.00
CA GLN A 90 13.90 -10.45 -2.86
C GLN A 90 13.06 -9.79 -1.74
N LEU A 91 13.66 -9.53 -0.58
CA LEU A 91 13.00 -8.85 0.54
C LEU A 91 12.58 -7.43 0.15
N GLY A 92 13.49 -6.64 -0.43
CA GLY A 92 13.18 -5.28 -0.86
C GLY A 92 12.05 -5.26 -1.89
N LYS A 93 12.10 -6.16 -2.89
CA LYS A 93 11.00 -6.32 -3.87
C LYS A 93 9.69 -6.71 -3.19
N PHE A 94 9.73 -7.65 -2.27
CA PHE A 94 8.54 -8.11 -1.56
C PHE A 94 7.89 -6.98 -0.74
N TYR A 95 8.66 -6.25 0.07
CA TYR A 95 8.12 -5.14 0.85
C TYR A 95 7.60 -4.01 -0.04
N CYS A 96 8.37 -3.56 -1.04
CA CYS A 96 7.96 -2.47 -1.92
C CYS A 96 6.77 -2.83 -2.82
N PHE A 97 6.76 -4.02 -3.43
CA PHE A 97 5.79 -4.36 -4.49
C PHE A 97 4.65 -5.28 -4.03
N ASN A 98 4.85 -6.12 -3.02
CA ASN A 98 3.79 -7.02 -2.55
C ASN A 98 3.07 -6.40 -1.34
N VAL A 99 3.83 -5.86 -0.39
CA VAL A 99 3.29 -5.24 0.83
C VAL A 99 2.94 -3.76 0.62
N ALA A 100 3.60 -3.07 -0.31
CA ALA A 100 3.58 -1.62 -0.51
C ALA A 100 4.20 -0.82 0.66
N ASP A 101 5.12 -1.44 1.39
CA ASP A 101 5.88 -0.85 2.48
C ASP A 101 7.26 -0.40 2.00
N TRP A 102 7.32 0.82 1.49
CA TRP A 102 8.54 1.42 0.96
C TRP A 102 9.57 1.70 2.07
N GLY A 103 9.11 2.00 3.28
CA GLY A 103 9.98 2.28 4.42
C GLY A 103 10.82 1.06 4.80
N ARG A 104 10.21 -0.12 4.86
CA ARG A 104 10.93 -1.38 5.07
C ARG A 104 11.66 -1.87 3.84
N GLY A 105 11.12 -1.66 2.64
CA GLY A 105 11.68 -2.22 1.41
C GLY A 105 12.94 -1.52 0.89
N ILE A 106 13.02 -0.19 0.94
CA ILE A 106 14.15 0.58 0.40
C ILE A 106 15.50 0.21 1.03
N PRO A 107 15.63 0.05 2.35
CA PRO A 107 16.86 -0.41 2.98
C PRO A 107 17.37 -1.76 2.43
N TRP A 108 16.47 -2.69 2.11
CA TRP A 108 16.83 -3.97 1.49
C TRP A 108 17.22 -3.82 0.02
N LEU A 109 16.58 -2.92 -0.72
CA LEU A 109 16.94 -2.62 -2.11
C LEU A 109 18.34 -1.99 -2.24
N LEU A 110 18.77 -1.20 -1.25
CA LEU A 110 20.15 -0.68 -1.19
C LEU A 110 21.21 -1.78 -1.12
N LYS A 111 20.88 -2.91 -0.48
CA LYS A 111 21.74 -4.10 -0.34
C LYS A 111 21.57 -5.10 -1.49
N SER A 112 20.78 -4.76 -2.51
CA SER A 112 20.52 -5.68 -3.63
C SER A 112 21.66 -5.68 -4.65
N LYS A 113 21.76 -6.75 -5.44
CA LYS A 113 22.64 -6.80 -6.62
C LYS A 113 22.03 -6.17 -7.88
N ASP A 114 20.77 -5.74 -7.81
CA ASP A 114 20.02 -5.16 -8.92
C ASP A 114 20.41 -3.68 -9.06
N THR A 115 21.33 -3.39 -9.97
CA THR A 115 21.96 -2.07 -10.10
C THR A 115 20.94 -0.94 -10.30
N LEU A 116 19.83 -1.22 -10.99
CA LEU A 116 18.74 -0.27 -11.19
C LEU A 116 18.03 0.04 -9.88
N LEU A 117 17.68 -0.98 -9.10
CA LEU A 117 17.03 -0.80 -7.80
C LEU A 117 17.93 -0.16 -6.77
N VAL A 118 19.21 -0.52 -6.73
CA VAL A 118 20.20 0.14 -5.88
C VAL A 118 20.27 1.64 -6.21
N ARG A 119 20.31 1.99 -7.50
CA ARG A 119 20.33 3.39 -7.93
C ARG A 119 19.08 4.13 -7.49
N LEU A 120 17.89 3.58 -7.73
CA LEU A 120 16.62 4.21 -7.33
C LEU A 120 16.54 4.36 -5.81
N ALA A 121 16.91 3.33 -5.06
CA ALA A 121 16.94 3.37 -3.61
C ALA A 121 17.91 4.43 -3.07
N LYS A 122 19.12 4.54 -3.64
CA LYS A 122 20.10 5.59 -3.26
C LYS A 122 19.57 6.99 -3.53
N MET A 123 18.95 7.21 -4.68
CA MET A 123 18.31 8.49 -5.01
C MET A 123 17.16 8.81 -4.03
N GLU A 124 16.37 7.81 -3.64
CA GLU A 124 15.31 7.99 -2.65
C GLU A 124 15.83 8.30 -1.24
N THR A 125 17.03 7.84 -0.87
CA THR A 125 17.61 8.11 0.46
C THR A 125 18.51 9.34 0.51
N ALA A 126 18.73 10.02 -0.62
CA ALA A 126 19.56 11.23 -0.66
C ALA A 126 18.92 12.37 0.18
N THR A 127 19.75 13.10 0.94
CA THR A 127 19.31 14.16 1.87
C THR A 127 18.79 15.40 1.15
N LEU A 128 19.42 15.80 0.05
CA LEU A 128 19.03 16.97 -0.74
C LEU A 128 18.29 16.51 -2.00
N LYS A 129 17.06 16.97 -2.18
CA LYS A 129 16.24 16.65 -3.36
C LYS A 129 15.58 17.92 -3.90
N THR A 130 15.79 18.15 -5.18
CA THR A 130 15.11 19.21 -5.94
C THR A 130 13.86 18.66 -6.61
N ALA A 131 13.04 19.54 -7.19
CA ALA A 131 11.88 19.13 -7.96
C ALA A 131 12.25 18.24 -9.17
N GLU A 132 13.38 18.54 -9.81
CA GLU A 132 13.96 17.73 -10.89
C GLU A 132 14.39 16.35 -10.38
N THR A 133 14.98 16.28 -9.19
CA THR A 133 15.38 15.01 -8.57
C THR A 133 14.16 14.13 -8.29
N TYR A 134 13.07 14.72 -7.79
CA TYR A 134 11.80 14.02 -7.59
C TYR A 134 11.18 13.57 -8.92
N ALA A 135 11.25 14.38 -9.97
CA ALA A 135 10.78 14.00 -11.29
C ALA A 135 11.58 12.81 -11.86
N GLN A 136 12.91 12.83 -11.71
CA GLN A 136 13.77 11.72 -12.12
C GLN A 136 13.50 10.43 -11.33
N LEU A 137 13.20 10.53 -10.03
CA LEU A 137 12.71 9.40 -9.25
C LEU A 137 11.40 8.85 -9.81
N GLY A 138 10.45 9.73 -10.14
CA GLY A 138 9.20 9.37 -10.81
C GLY A 138 9.45 8.63 -12.13
N ASP A 139 10.36 9.15 -12.97
CA ASP A 139 10.75 8.54 -14.24
C ASP A 139 11.37 7.17 -14.05
N GLY A 140 12.28 7.05 -13.08
CA GLY A 140 12.94 5.82 -12.74
C GLY A 140 11.96 4.72 -12.32
N TRP A 141 11.02 5.04 -11.44
CA TRP A 141 9.99 4.10 -11.01
C TRP A 141 8.97 3.78 -12.10
N ALA A 142 8.58 4.75 -12.93
CA ALA A 142 7.69 4.52 -14.06
C ALA A 142 8.34 3.59 -15.10
N ALA A 143 9.62 3.80 -15.40
CA ALA A 143 10.39 2.93 -16.29
C ALA A 143 10.53 1.53 -15.70
N TYR A 144 10.87 1.41 -14.41
CA TYR A 144 10.95 0.12 -13.74
C TYR A 144 9.60 -0.61 -13.72
N ALA A 145 8.49 0.10 -13.53
CA ALA A 145 7.16 -0.51 -13.54
C ALA A 145 6.82 -1.23 -14.87
N ARG A 146 7.37 -0.74 -15.99
CA ARG A 146 7.16 -1.35 -17.32
C ARG A 146 7.84 -2.72 -17.45
N SER A 147 8.93 -2.97 -16.71
CA SER A 147 9.60 -4.28 -16.69
C SER A 147 8.95 -5.28 -15.74
N LEU A 148 8.03 -4.82 -14.88
CA LEU A 148 7.36 -5.67 -13.90
C LEU A 148 6.16 -6.41 -14.48
N SER A 149 5.85 -7.55 -13.85
CA SER A 149 4.60 -8.26 -14.03
C SER A 149 3.40 -7.36 -13.68
N ARG A 150 2.23 -7.67 -14.24
CA ARG A 150 1.00 -6.88 -14.02
C ARG A 150 0.66 -6.66 -12.53
N LEU A 151 0.95 -7.65 -11.68
CA LEU A 151 0.66 -7.57 -10.24
C LEU A 151 1.62 -6.65 -9.48
N GLN A 152 2.88 -6.57 -9.92
CA GLN A 152 3.93 -5.77 -9.27
C GLN A 152 4.02 -4.35 -9.87
N ARG A 153 3.48 -4.16 -11.07
CA ARG A 153 3.46 -2.88 -11.79
C ARG A 153 2.73 -1.78 -11.02
N ALA A 154 1.53 -2.05 -10.54
CA ALA A 154 0.70 -1.04 -9.88
C ALA A 154 1.38 -0.36 -8.67
N PRO A 155 2.02 -1.08 -7.72
CA PRO A 155 2.82 -0.45 -6.66
C PRO A 155 3.95 0.44 -7.19
N ALA A 156 4.68 0.01 -8.22
CA ALA A 156 5.76 0.79 -8.81
C ALA A 156 5.23 2.06 -9.51
N GLU A 157 4.11 1.97 -10.22
CA GLU A 157 3.41 3.12 -10.81
C GLU A 157 2.90 4.09 -9.74
N GLN A 158 2.38 3.57 -8.61
CA GLN A 158 1.98 4.39 -7.48
C GLN A 158 3.18 5.11 -6.84
N ARG A 159 4.35 4.48 -6.77
CA ARG A 159 5.57 5.14 -6.31
C ARG A 159 6.07 6.19 -7.28
N ALA A 160 6.01 5.92 -8.58
CA ALA A 160 6.30 6.92 -9.61
C ALA A 160 5.40 8.14 -9.44
N ARG A 161 4.09 7.92 -9.29
CA ARG A 161 3.09 8.97 -9.04
C ARG A 161 3.39 9.74 -7.76
N HIS A 162 3.77 9.07 -6.69
CA HIS A 162 4.14 9.70 -5.42
C HIS A 162 5.25 10.74 -5.64
N TRP A 163 6.32 10.35 -6.34
CA TRP A 163 7.43 11.25 -6.61
C TRP A 163 7.10 12.38 -7.57
N TYR A 164 6.33 12.11 -8.64
CA TYR A 164 5.83 13.18 -9.50
C TYR A 164 4.93 14.17 -8.75
N THR A 165 4.12 13.68 -7.79
CA THR A 165 3.29 14.56 -6.96
C THR A 165 4.16 15.50 -6.12
N ILE A 166 5.24 14.98 -5.54
CA ILE A 166 6.19 15.80 -4.77
C ILE A 166 6.91 16.78 -5.70
N ALA A 167 7.43 16.33 -6.84
CA ALA A 167 8.07 17.17 -7.85
C ALA A 167 7.17 18.33 -8.29
N TYR A 168 5.91 18.04 -8.61
CA TYR A 168 4.92 19.02 -9.03
C TYR A 168 4.71 20.10 -7.96
N ARG A 169 4.64 19.69 -6.69
CA ARG A 169 4.45 20.60 -5.54
C ARG A 169 5.69 21.41 -5.21
N THR A 170 6.88 20.82 -5.34
CA THR A 170 8.14 21.54 -5.08
C THR A 170 8.40 22.63 -6.12
N HIS A 171 7.89 22.48 -7.35
CA HIS A 171 7.94 23.51 -8.40
C HIS A 171 7.02 24.73 -8.17
N ARG A 172 6.40 24.93 -6.99
CA ARG A 172 5.37 25.98 -6.77
C ARG A 172 5.87 27.43 -6.74
N SER A 173 7.17 27.69 -6.82
CA SER A 173 7.72 29.05 -6.95
C SER A 173 8.12 29.33 -8.40
N ASN A 174 7.33 30.18 -9.06
CA ASN A 174 7.50 30.76 -10.41
C ASN A 174 6.72 30.04 -11.53
N GLY A 175 5.78 30.79 -12.12
CA GLY A 175 4.78 30.30 -13.05
C GLY A 175 5.35 29.74 -14.35
N SER A 176 4.66 28.74 -14.89
CA SER A 176 4.84 28.21 -16.26
C SER A 176 6.25 27.72 -16.62
N SER A 177 6.78 26.73 -15.90
CA SER A 177 7.88 25.91 -16.44
C SER A 177 7.32 24.74 -17.26
N LEU A 178 7.86 24.51 -18.46
CA LEU A 178 7.58 23.33 -19.30
C LEU A 178 7.72 22.01 -18.52
N VAL A 179 8.59 22.01 -17.50
CA VAL A 179 8.81 20.91 -16.56
C VAL A 179 7.53 20.58 -15.79
N ARG A 180 6.81 21.58 -15.25
CA ARG A 180 5.56 21.36 -14.51
C ARG A 180 4.45 20.79 -15.40
N GLN A 181 4.33 21.27 -16.64
CA GLN A 181 3.38 20.72 -17.62
C GLN A 181 3.73 19.26 -17.97
N THR A 182 5.02 18.96 -18.12
CA THR A 182 5.51 17.60 -18.37
C THR A 182 5.20 16.66 -17.21
N ILE A 183 5.39 17.10 -15.96
CA ILE A 183 5.05 16.33 -14.76
C ILE A 183 3.53 16.12 -14.67
N ALA A 184 2.71 17.14 -14.97
CA ALA A 184 1.26 17.01 -14.99
C ALA A 184 0.80 15.90 -15.95
N ARG A 185 1.32 15.89 -17.19
CA ARG A 185 0.99 14.85 -18.17
C ARG A 185 1.39 13.45 -17.69
N LYS A 186 2.58 13.31 -17.11
CA LYS A 186 3.03 12.04 -16.52
C LYS A 186 2.13 11.57 -15.37
N LEU A 187 1.54 12.50 -14.60
CA LEU A 187 0.54 12.18 -13.59
C LEU A 187 -0.80 11.76 -14.20
N GLU A 188 -1.19 12.27 -15.36
CA GLU A 188 -2.41 11.84 -16.06
C GLU A 188 -2.27 10.41 -16.61
N ASP A 189 -1.08 10.07 -17.12
CA ASP A 189 -0.80 8.75 -17.69
C ASP A 189 -0.71 7.62 -16.65
N LEU A 190 -0.48 7.94 -15.37
CA LEU A 190 -0.36 6.96 -14.30
C LEU A 190 -1.71 6.72 -13.61
N PRO A 191 -2.04 5.47 -13.24
CA PRO A 191 -3.30 5.17 -12.58
C PRO A 191 -3.46 6.02 -11.30
N ALA A 192 -4.59 6.69 -11.19
CA ALA A 192 -4.95 7.39 -9.97
C ALA A 192 -5.09 6.38 -8.82
N PRO A 193 -4.58 6.69 -7.62
CA PRO A 193 -4.78 5.82 -6.47
C PRO A 193 -6.27 5.72 -6.19
N THR A 194 -6.78 4.49 -6.04
CA THR A 194 -8.13 4.27 -5.51
C THR A 194 -8.12 4.69 -4.04
N ALA A 195 -8.71 5.84 -3.73
CA ALA A 195 -8.94 6.25 -2.35
C ALA A 195 -10.26 5.62 -1.86
N ALA A 196 -10.19 4.85 -0.78
CA ALA A 196 -11.35 4.42 -0.02
C ALA A 196 -11.37 5.23 1.29
N ILE A 197 -12.45 5.97 1.52
CA ILE A 197 -12.68 6.65 2.80
C ILE A 197 -13.52 5.72 3.65
N TYR A 198 -12.96 5.25 4.76
CA TYR A 198 -13.69 4.49 5.76
C TYR A 198 -14.02 5.41 6.92
N VAL A 199 -15.29 5.69 7.15
CA VAL A 199 -15.75 6.43 8.33
C VAL A 199 -16.33 5.44 9.34
N ARG A 200 -15.89 5.53 10.59
CA ARG A 200 -16.42 4.74 11.71
C ARG A 200 -16.94 5.70 12.78
N GLY A 201 -18.23 5.61 13.09
CA GLY A 201 -18.86 6.29 14.22
C GLY A 201 -19.68 5.30 15.04
N VAL A 202 -19.75 5.51 16.34
CA VAL A 202 -20.81 4.93 17.20
C VAL A 202 -21.84 6.04 17.34
N MET A 203 -23.05 5.81 16.86
CA MET A 203 -24.16 6.75 16.89
C MET A 203 -25.21 6.23 17.87
N ASP A 204 -25.74 7.10 18.72
CA ASP A 204 -26.94 6.83 19.51
C ASP A 204 -28.23 7.12 18.73
N ASP A 205 -29.38 6.98 19.39
CA ASP A 205 -30.72 7.15 18.84
C ASP A 205 -31.09 8.61 18.50
N THR A 206 -30.21 9.57 18.79
CA THR A 206 -30.36 10.98 18.41
C THR A 206 -29.35 11.47 17.38
N ASP A 207 -28.32 10.67 17.10
CA ASP A 207 -27.23 11.04 16.20
C ASP A 207 -27.60 10.90 14.71
N THR A 208 -27.30 11.94 13.93
CA THR A 208 -27.36 11.90 12.46
C THR A 208 -25.96 12.07 11.88
N PHE A 209 -25.49 11.05 11.17
CA PHE A 209 -24.26 11.14 10.37
C PHE A 209 -24.62 11.33 8.90
N THR A 210 -24.53 12.58 8.46
CA THR A 210 -24.87 12.96 7.08
C THR A 210 -23.58 13.26 6.31
N ILE A 211 -23.29 12.45 5.29
CA ILE A 211 -22.27 12.75 4.28
C ILE A 211 -22.98 13.43 3.11
N TYR A 212 -22.70 14.71 2.91
CA TYR A 212 -23.16 15.48 1.76
C TYR A 212 -22.22 15.26 0.57
N SER A 213 -22.74 14.67 -0.52
CA SER A 213 -21.96 14.47 -1.76
C SER A 213 -21.84 15.74 -2.60
N ASP A 214 -22.76 16.69 -2.43
CA ASP A 214 -22.84 17.95 -3.15
C ASP A 214 -21.78 18.98 -2.70
N ARG A 215 -21.07 18.72 -1.61
CA ARG A 215 -19.89 19.51 -1.17
C ARG A 215 -18.67 18.68 -0.80
N ALA A 216 -18.63 17.40 -1.17
CA ALA A 216 -17.42 16.59 -1.04
C ALA A 216 -16.47 16.91 -2.20
N THR A 217 -15.87 18.10 -2.19
CA THR A 217 -14.79 18.44 -3.12
C THR A 217 -13.51 17.79 -2.63
N TRP A 218 -13.21 16.60 -3.16
CA TRP A 218 -11.86 16.07 -3.10
C TRP A 218 -11.02 16.72 -4.21
N SER A 219 -10.60 17.96 -3.98
CA SER A 219 -9.57 18.58 -4.81
C SER A 219 -8.23 18.39 -4.12
N ARG A 220 -7.36 17.60 -4.74
CA ARG A 220 -5.94 17.73 -4.48
C ARG A 220 -5.53 18.98 -5.26
N GLN A 221 -5.33 20.12 -4.59
CA GLN A 221 -4.67 21.25 -5.26
C GLN A 221 -3.36 20.71 -5.84
N LEU A 222 -3.32 20.66 -7.18
CA LEU A 222 -2.09 20.47 -7.93
C LEU A 222 -1.23 21.70 -7.63
#